data_AF-A0A3D3XAM7-F1
#
_entry.id   AF-A0A3D3XAM7-F1
#
_cell.length_a   1.000
_cell.length_b   1.000
_cell.length_c   1.000
_cell.angle_alpha   90.00
_cell.angle_beta   90.00
_cell.angle_gamma   90.00
#
_symmetry.space_group_name_H-M   'P 1'
#
loop_
_entity.id
_entity.type
_entity.pdbx_description
1 polymer ?
#
loop_
_entity_poly.entity_id
_entity_poly.type
_entity_poly.pdbx_seq_one_letter_code
_entity_poly.pdbx_strand_id
1 'polypeptide(L)'
;KAYNLEQLVEACREYPLESHKRITFEYILIRDLTDSLEDARGLIRLLHGVKFKVNLIPFNETPGSHYQRPDWPRVEAFQQYLLDRGVLVTLRISKGQDIAGACGQLVVQEQIPA
;
A
#
# COMPACT_ATOMS: atom_id res chain seq x y z
N LYS A 1 2.21 -1.14 21.39
CA LYS A 1 1.45 -1.52 20.17
C LYS A 1 0.52 -2.66 20.54
N ALA A 2 -0.80 -2.52 20.33
CA ALA A 2 -1.79 -3.50 20.81
C ALA A 2 -1.79 -4.82 20.02
N TYR A 3 -1.38 -4.78 18.74
CA TYR A 3 -1.25 -5.95 17.86
C TYR A 3 0.01 -5.81 17.01
N ASN A 4 0.80 -6.87 16.89
CA ASN A 4 1.96 -6.91 15.99
C ASN A 4 1.54 -7.38 14.57
N LEU A 5 2.45 -7.24 13.61
CA LEU A 5 2.17 -7.55 12.20
C LEU A 5 1.88 -9.05 12.01
N GLU A 6 2.60 -9.89 12.75
CA GLU A 6 2.47 -11.34 12.70
C GLU A 6 1.07 -11.79 13.14
N GLN A 7 0.57 -11.26 14.25
CA GLN A 7 -0.77 -11.52 14.76
C GLN A 7 -1.86 -11.04 13.79
N LEU A 8 -1.66 -9.87 13.17
CA LEU A 8 -2.62 -9.35 12.18
C LEU A 8 -2.71 -10.28 10.96
N VAL A 9 -1.57 -10.71 10.42
CA VAL A 9 -1.54 -11.59 9.26
C VAL A 9 -2.10 -12.96 9.60
N GLU A 10 -1.84 -13.49 10.81
CA GLU A 10 -2.43 -14.75 11.26
C GLU A 10 -3.96 -14.65 11.35
N ALA A 11 -4.49 -13.58 11.94
CA ALA A 11 -5.93 -13.34 11.96
C ALA A 11 -6.53 -13.24 10.55
N CYS A 12 -5.79 -12.68 9.57
CA CYS A 12 -6.21 -12.67 8.17
C CYS A 12 -6.21 -14.06 7.52
N ARG A 13 -5.35 -14.99 7.94
CA ARG A 13 -5.33 -16.38 7.45
C ARG A 13 -6.54 -17.16 7.96
N GLU A 14 -6.89 -16.96 9.22
CA GLU A 14 -8.01 -17.64 9.89
C GLU A 14 -9.38 -17.06 9.51
N TYR A 15 -9.41 -15.84 8.97
CA TYR A 15 -10.66 -15.15 8.65
C TYR A 15 -11.45 -15.92 7.57
N PRO A 16 -12.71 -16.34 7.87
CA PRO A 16 -13.50 -17.13 6.95
C PRO A 16 -13.96 -16.27 5.77
N LEU A 17 -13.37 -16.51 4.60
CA LEU A 17 -13.73 -15.85 3.35
C LEU A 17 -14.51 -16.81 2.46
N GLU A 18 -15.59 -16.29 1.87
CA GLU A 18 -16.24 -16.92 0.73
C GLU A 18 -15.21 -17.15 -0.41
N SER A 19 -15.42 -18.20 -1.20
CA SER A 19 -14.44 -18.66 -2.20
C SER A 19 -14.00 -17.57 -3.20
N HIS A 20 -14.88 -16.63 -3.52
CA HIS A 20 -14.64 -15.53 -4.46
C HIS A 20 -14.12 -14.24 -3.81
N LYS A 21 -14.12 -14.14 -2.47
CA LYS A 21 -13.67 -12.97 -1.74
C LYS A 21 -12.17 -13.05 -1.45
N ARG A 22 -11.54 -11.87 -1.38
CA ARG A 22 -10.12 -11.70 -1.06
C ARG A 22 -9.96 -10.51 -0.13
N ILE A 23 -9.05 -10.62 0.82
CA ILE A 23 -8.61 -9.47 1.62
C ILE A 23 -7.81 -8.54 0.72
N THR A 24 -8.08 -7.25 0.81
CA THR A 24 -7.32 -6.23 0.07
C THR A 24 -6.28 -5.65 1.00
N PHE A 25 -5.00 -5.82 0.65
CA PHE A 25 -3.92 -5.14 1.35
C PHE A 25 -3.58 -3.85 0.59
N GLU A 26 -3.70 -2.71 1.26
CA GLU A 26 -3.17 -1.46 0.75
C GLU A 26 -1.68 -1.39 1.07
N TYR A 27 -0.87 -1.15 0.04
CA TYR A 27 0.58 -1.10 0.15
C TYR A 27 1.09 0.22 -0.44
N ILE A 28 1.66 1.06 0.43
CA ILE A 28 2.16 2.37 0.04
C ILE A 28 3.60 2.21 -0.44
N LEU A 29 3.86 2.64 -1.68
CA LEU A 29 5.19 2.65 -2.27
C LEU A 29 5.87 3.99 -1.97
N ILE A 30 6.91 3.96 -1.14
CA ILE A 30 7.74 5.11 -0.77
C ILE A 30 9.15 4.88 -1.32
N ARG A 31 9.69 5.89 -2.00
CA ARG A 31 11.00 5.82 -2.64
C ARG A 31 12.08 5.39 -1.65
N ASP A 32 12.83 4.35 -2.01
CA ASP A 32 13.95 3.78 -1.27
C ASP A 32 13.63 3.29 0.15
N LEU A 33 12.33 3.10 0.47
CA LEU A 33 11.88 2.58 1.76
C LEU A 33 10.99 1.33 1.63
N THR A 34 10.06 1.34 0.67
CA THR A 34 9.12 0.23 0.45
C THR A 34 8.92 -0.09 -1.03
N ASP A 35 9.79 0.38 -1.92
CA ASP A 35 9.60 0.31 -3.36
C ASP A 35 10.55 -0.65 -4.08
N SER A 36 11.32 -1.47 -3.35
CA SER A 36 12.26 -2.41 -3.94
C SER A 36 11.60 -3.74 -4.30
N LEU A 37 12.22 -4.49 -5.22
CA LEU A 37 11.75 -5.86 -5.54
C LEU A 37 11.94 -6.84 -4.37
N GLU A 38 12.86 -6.56 -3.44
CA GLU A 38 12.99 -7.36 -2.21
C GLU A 38 11.81 -7.10 -1.26
N ASP A 39 11.29 -5.88 -1.21
CA ASP A 39 10.06 -5.57 -0.47
C ASP A 39 8.86 -6.30 -1.08
N ALA A 40 8.75 -6.34 -2.41
CA ALA A 40 7.71 -7.09 -3.11
C ALA A 40 7.80 -8.60 -2.80
N ARG A 41 9.01 -9.15 -2.74
CA ARG A 41 9.26 -10.54 -2.33
C ARG A 41 8.87 -10.76 -0.87
N GLY A 42 9.24 -9.85 0.01
CA GLY A 42 8.89 -9.88 1.43
C GLY A 42 7.37 -9.86 1.64
N LEU A 43 6.65 -9.04 0.87
CA LEU A 43 5.19 -8.96 0.90
C LEU A 43 4.53 -10.30 0.53
N ILE A 44 4.97 -10.94 -0.56
CA ILE A 44 4.43 -12.26 -0.96
C ILE A 44 4.70 -13.30 0.12
N ARG A 45 5.91 -13.31 0.69
CA ARG A 45 6.28 -14.24 1.76
C ARG A 45 5.44 -14.02 3.01
N LEU A 46 5.24 -12.76 3.41
CA LEU A 46 4.44 -12.40 4.57
C LEU A 46 2.99 -12.88 4.41
N LEU A 47 2.39 -12.63 3.25
CA LEU A 47 0.99 -12.93 2.97
C LEU A 47 0.73 -14.35 2.47
N HIS A 48 1.73 -15.23 2.48
CA HIS A 48 1.58 -16.62 2.11
C HIS A 48 0.47 -17.29 2.95
N GLY A 49 -0.41 -18.03 2.28
CA GLY A 49 -1.58 -18.69 2.89
C GLY A 49 -2.83 -17.81 3.03
N VAL A 50 -2.74 -16.50 2.77
CA VAL A 50 -3.92 -15.61 2.77
C VAL A 50 -4.53 -15.57 1.37
N LYS A 51 -5.87 -15.55 1.28
CA LYS A 51 -6.55 -15.20 0.01
C LYS A 51 -6.59 -13.69 -0.14
N PHE A 52 -5.64 -13.13 -0.89
CA PHE A 52 -5.49 -11.68 -0.99
C PHE A 52 -5.43 -11.13 -2.40
N LYS A 53 -5.55 -9.79 -2.46
CA LYS A 53 -5.16 -8.91 -3.55
C LYS A 53 -4.43 -7.69 -2.98
N VAL A 54 -3.60 -7.04 -3.76
CA VAL A 54 -2.83 -5.87 -3.35
C VAL A 54 -3.31 -4.64 -4.10
N ASN A 55 -3.49 -3.54 -3.37
CA ASN A 55 -3.69 -2.23 -3.95
C ASN A 55 -2.43 -1.40 -3.72
N LEU A 56 -1.62 -1.22 -4.77
CA LEU A 56 -0.43 -0.40 -4.73
C LEU A 56 -0.80 1.08 -4.78
N ILE A 57 -0.27 1.87 -3.85
CA ILE A 57 -0.51 3.29 -3.73
C ILE A 57 0.85 4.00 -3.78
N PRO A 58 1.26 4.55 -4.93
CA PRO A 58 2.44 5.40 -4.99
C PRO A 58 2.26 6.57 -4.02
N PHE A 59 3.26 6.83 -3.18
CA PHE A 59 3.19 7.88 -2.18
C PHE A 59 2.79 9.23 -2.81
N ASN A 60 1.91 9.96 -2.15
CA ASN A 60 1.49 11.28 -2.58
C ASN A 60 2.32 12.32 -1.85
N GLU A 61 3.21 12.99 -2.57
CA GLU A 61 4.06 14.02 -1.99
C GLU A 61 3.20 15.21 -1.51
N THR A 62 3.53 15.71 -0.32
CA THR A 62 2.96 16.92 0.26
C THR A 62 4.09 17.90 0.60
N PRO A 63 3.84 19.22 0.54
CA PRO A 63 4.83 20.20 0.99
C PRO A 63 5.31 19.89 2.41
N GLY A 64 6.63 19.76 2.59
CA GLY A 64 7.24 19.43 3.87
C GLY A 64 7.40 17.92 4.17
N SER A 65 6.95 17.02 3.30
CA SER A 65 7.21 15.58 3.46
C SER A 65 8.70 15.25 3.28
N HIS A 66 9.25 14.44 4.19
CA HIS A 66 10.58 13.83 4.04
C HIS A 66 10.58 12.63 3.09
N TYR A 67 9.40 12.09 2.77
CA TYR A 67 9.23 10.95 1.88
C TYR A 67 8.90 11.40 0.46
N GLN A 68 9.36 10.61 -0.51
CA GLN A 68 9.19 10.87 -1.93
C GLN A 68 8.43 9.74 -2.60
N ARG A 69 7.76 10.07 -3.70
CA ARG A 69 7.17 9.07 -4.59
C ARG A 69 8.29 8.35 -5.36
N PRO A 70 8.24 7.02 -5.49
CA PRO A 70 9.07 6.31 -6.46
C PRO A 70 8.86 6.84 -7.88
N ASP A 71 9.87 6.71 -8.73
CA ASP A 71 9.68 6.92 -10.16
C ASP A 71 8.77 5.83 -10.75
N TRP A 72 8.06 6.19 -11.83
CA TRP A 72 7.11 5.28 -12.47
C TRP A 72 7.71 3.93 -12.88
N PRO A 73 8.94 3.84 -13.44
CA PRO A 73 9.56 2.55 -13.74
C PRO A 73 9.69 1.62 -12.53
N ARG A 74 9.98 2.14 -11.33
CA ARG A 74 10.02 1.31 -10.10
C ARG A 74 8.64 0.84 -9.69
N VAL A 75 7.63 1.72 -9.76
CA VAL A 75 6.23 1.35 -9.49
C VAL A 75 5.78 0.23 -10.43
N GLU A 76 6.04 0.38 -11.72
CA GLU A 76 5.70 -0.61 -12.76
C GLU A 76 6.46 -1.92 -12.55
N ALA A 77 7.77 -1.87 -12.24
CA ALA A 77 8.56 -3.06 -11.95
C ALA A 77 8.03 -3.82 -10.72
N PHE A 78 7.67 -3.10 -9.65
CA PHE A 78 7.08 -3.70 -8.45
C PHE A 78 5.73 -4.35 -8.78
N GLN A 79 4.86 -3.64 -9.51
CA GLN A 79 3.56 -4.15 -9.94
C GLN A 79 3.72 -5.41 -10.80
N GLN A 80 4.59 -5.36 -11.81
CA GLN A 80 4.85 -6.48 -12.70
C GLN A 80 5.39 -7.69 -11.94
N TYR A 81 6.32 -7.47 -11.01
CA TYR A 81 6.88 -8.54 -10.19
C TYR A 81 5.82 -9.31 -9.39
N LEU A 82 4.82 -8.59 -8.85
CA LEU A 82 3.70 -9.20 -8.13
C LEU A 82 2.74 -9.93 -9.10
N LEU A 83 2.42 -9.31 -10.25
CA LEU A 83 1.55 -9.90 -11.27
C LEU A 83 2.13 -11.20 -11.83
N ASP A 84 3.43 -11.24 -12.13
CA ASP A 84 4.15 -12.42 -12.62
C ASP A 84 4.10 -13.60 -11.65
N ARG A 85 3.79 -13.34 -10.38
CA ARG A 85 3.66 -14.35 -9.31
C ARG A 85 2.20 -14.66 -8.98
N GLY A 86 1.27 -14.25 -9.83
CA GLY A 86 -0.16 -14.55 -9.71
C GLY A 86 -0.89 -13.74 -8.64
N VAL A 87 -0.26 -12.67 -8.11
CA VAL A 87 -0.94 -11.76 -7.20
C VAL A 87 -1.87 -10.85 -8.01
N LEU A 88 -3.12 -10.71 -7.57
CA LEU A 88 -4.01 -9.70 -8.14
C LEU A 88 -3.60 -8.33 -7.62
N VAL A 89 -3.18 -7.45 -8.52
CA VAL A 89 -2.67 -6.11 -8.16
C VAL A 89 -3.46 -5.03 -8.87
N THR A 90 -3.88 -4.01 -8.12
CA THR A 90 -4.38 -2.74 -8.66
C THR A 90 -3.41 -1.62 -8.32
N LEU A 91 -3.29 -0.64 -9.21
CA LEU A 91 -2.53 0.57 -8.97
C LEU A 91 -3.51 1.73 -8.74
N ARG A 92 -3.54 2.27 -7.53
CA ARG A 92 -4.39 3.41 -7.16
C ARG A 92 -3.60 4.71 -7.33
N ILE A 93 -3.74 5.31 -8.49
CA ILE A 93 -3.23 6.65 -8.77
C ILE A 93 -4.28 7.66 -8.30
N SER A 94 -3.92 8.53 -7.37
CA SER A 94 -4.81 9.59 -6.90
C SER A 94 -5.03 10.58 -8.05
N LYS A 95 -6.27 10.68 -8.55
CA LYS A 95 -6.69 11.76 -9.45
C LYS A 95 -6.78 13.06 -8.65
N GLY A 96 -6.24 14.17 -9.17
CA GLY A 96 -6.32 15.49 -8.52
C GLY A 96 -5.10 15.88 -7.67
N GLN A 97 -3.88 15.43 -8.01
CA GLN A 97 -2.65 15.99 -7.44
C GLN A 97 -2.54 17.49 -7.68
N ASP A 98 -3.17 17.95 -8.76
CA ASP A 98 -3.31 19.33 -9.19
C ASP A 98 -4.16 20.19 -8.23
N ILE A 99 -4.92 19.58 -7.31
CA ILE A 99 -5.87 20.29 -6.42
C ILE A 99 -5.82 19.88 -4.93
N ALA A 100 -4.77 19.19 -4.48
CA ALA A 100 -4.62 18.77 -3.07
C ALA A 100 -5.89 18.07 -2.51
N GLY A 101 -6.45 17.11 -3.25
CA GLY A 101 -7.60 16.26 -2.84
C GLY A 101 -7.31 14.75 -2.72
N ALA A 102 -6.06 14.34 -2.63
CA ALA A 102 -5.63 12.95 -2.46
C ALA A 102 -5.90 12.39 -1.04
N CYS A 103 -6.08 11.06 -0.97
CA CYS A 103 -6.33 10.34 0.28
C CYS A 103 -5.20 10.59 1.30
N GLY A 104 -5.57 11.09 2.50
CA GLY A 104 -4.64 11.57 3.54
C GLY A 104 -4.66 13.08 3.78
N GLN A 105 -5.40 13.85 2.96
CA GLN A 105 -5.42 15.33 3.02
C GLN A 105 -6.60 15.94 3.78
N LEU A 106 -7.34 15.15 4.57
CA LEU A 106 -8.27 15.71 5.56
C LEU A 106 -7.46 16.23 6.74
N VAL A 107 -6.87 17.42 6.57
CA VAL A 107 -6.37 18.24 7.68
C VAL A 107 -7.58 18.92 8.29
N VAL A 108 -7.97 18.52 9.50
CA VAL A 108 -8.80 19.40 10.34
C VAL A 108 -7.93 20.60 10.66
N GLN A 109 -8.29 21.78 10.12
CA GLN A 109 -7.72 23.03 10.61
C GLN A 109 -8.19 23.21 12.05
N GLU A 110 -7.41 22.76 13.02
CA GLU A 110 -7.54 23.30 14.37
C GLU A 110 -7.15 24.77 14.29
N GLN A 111 -8.15 25.64 14.39
CA GLN A 111 -7.96 27.06 14.64
C GLN A 111 -7.22 27.17 15.98
N ILE A 112 -5.94 27.54 15.94
CA ILE A 112 -5.23 27.99 17.14
C ILE A 112 -5.82 29.37 17.47
N PRO A 113 -6.53 29.55 18.60
CA PRO A 113 -7.01 30.87 18.99
C PRO A 113 -5.81 31.76 19.34
N ALA A 114 -5.94 33.04 19.00
CA ALA A 114 -4.92 34.09 19.13
C ALA A 114 -4.41 34.28 20.57
#